data_AF-A0A7K4AJI4-F1
#
_entry.id   AF-A0A7K4AJI4-F1
#
_cell.length_a   1.000
_cell.length_b   1.000
_cell.length_c   1.000
_cell.angle_alpha   90.00
_cell.angle_beta   90.00
_cell.angle_gamma   90.00
#
_symmetry.space_group_name_H-M   'P 1'
#
loop_
_entity.id
_entity.type
_entity.pdbx_description
1 polymer ?
#
loop_
_entity_poly.entity_id
_entity_poly.type
_entity_poly.pdbx_seq_one_letter_code
_entity_poly.pdbx_strand_id
1 'polypeptide(L)'
;MGADIASTGNVGKVVGAKLTRNEILQINGLVDAGLYLNPSDFIRDAVREKLAAIKVIEYHDVDYETAKKEVAGYFQMKGEAYASDASTDLQLDYELVCKIMDDLEKEGKMEPVK
;
A
#
# COMPACT_ATOMS: atom_id res chain seq x y z
N MET A 1 24.30 29.53 13.22
CA MET A 1 23.79 28.16 13.42
C MET A 1 22.79 27.90 12.32
N GLY A 2 23.27 27.42 11.17
CA GLY A 2 22.42 27.04 10.04
C GLY A 2 22.03 25.58 10.23
N ALA A 3 20.74 25.29 10.21
CA ALA A 3 20.25 23.92 10.30
C ALA A 3 20.63 23.18 9.01
N ASP A 4 21.41 22.12 9.16
CA ASP A 4 21.69 21.15 8.11
C ASP A 4 20.37 20.51 7.67
N ILE A 5 19.87 20.93 6.51
CA ILE A 5 18.81 20.24 5.81
C ILE A 5 19.48 19.01 5.22
N ALA A 6 19.49 17.91 5.98
CA ALA A 6 19.93 16.63 5.48
C ALA A 6 18.98 16.22 4.35
N SER A 7 19.36 16.54 3.11
CA SER A 7 18.75 15.93 1.94
C SER A 7 19.10 14.45 1.99
N THR A 8 18.24 13.64 2.61
CA THR A 8 18.22 12.20 2.39
C THR A 8 17.73 11.99 0.97
N GLY A 9 18.63 12.25 0.00
CA GLY A 9 18.43 11.85 -1.37
C GLY A 9 18.08 10.36 -1.37
N ASN A 10 17.04 9.99 -2.10
CA ASN A 10 16.67 8.60 -2.30
C ASN A 10 17.81 7.92 -3.09
N VAL A 11 18.85 7.48 -2.38
CA VAL A 11 20.03 6.86 -3.00
C VAL A 11 19.62 5.46 -3.43
N GLY A 12 19.36 5.30 -4.72
CA GLY A 12 19.14 3.99 -5.32
C GLY A 12 20.34 3.08 -5.04
N LYS A 13 20.10 1.93 -4.40
CA LYS A 13 21.12 0.93 -4.11
C LYS A 13 21.15 -0.14 -5.20
N VAL A 14 22.33 -0.41 -5.76
CA VAL A 14 22.50 -1.50 -6.73
C VAL A 14 22.57 -2.83 -5.98
N VAL A 15 21.68 -3.75 -6.33
CA VAL A 15 21.67 -5.12 -5.83
C VAL A 15 21.91 -6.06 -7.01
N GLY A 16 22.92 -6.93 -6.90
CA GLY A 16 23.22 -7.94 -7.90
C GLY A 16 22.54 -9.26 -7.57
N ALA A 17 21.77 -9.81 -8.50
CA ALA A 17 21.19 -11.15 -8.42
C ALA A 17 21.61 -11.97 -9.63
N LYS A 18 21.92 -13.26 -9.42
CA LYS A 18 22.18 -14.20 -10.52
C LYS A 18 20.85 -14.80 -10.97
N LEU A 19 20.57 -14.66 -12.26
CA LEU A 19 19.43 -15.27 -12.92
C LEU A 19 19.93 -16.44 -13.78
N THR A 20 19.09 -17.45 -13.96
CA THR A 20 19.36 -18.61 -14.81
C THR A 20 19.31 -18.24 -16.29
N ARG A 21 19.95 -19.05 -17.15
CA ARG A 21 19.94 -18.81 -18.60
C ARG A 21 18.52 -18.69 -19.17
N ASN A 22 17.60 -19.53 -18.71
CA ASN A 22 16.22 -19.53 -19.19
C ASN A 22 15.47 -18.24 -18.82
N GLU A 23 15.75 -17.67 -17.64
CA GLU A 23 15.15 -16.41 -17.21
C GLU A 23 15.67 -15.23 -18.03
N ILE A 24 16.99 -15.14 -18.26
CA ILE A 24 17.57 -14.10 -19.13
C ILE A 24 17.00 -14.18 -20.54
N LEU A 25 16.85 -15.38 -21.11
CA LEU A 25 16.32 -15.53 -22.46
C LEU A 25 14.88 -15.03 -22.57
N GLN A 26 14.04 -15.32 -21.57
CA GLN A 26 12.67 -14.82 -21.53
C GLN A 26 12.63 -13.29 -21.38
N ILE A 27 13.46 -12.73 -20.49
CA ILE A 27 13.55 -11.28 -20.30
C ILE A 27 14.01 -10.59 -21.59
N ASN A 28 15.02 -11.13 -22.27
CA ASN A 28 15.49 -10.58 -23.54
C ASN A 28 14.39 -10.65 -24.61
N GLY A 29 13.60 -11.73 -24.67
CA GLY A 29 12.45 -11.82 -25.58
C GLY A 29 11.42 -10.71 -25.34
N LEU A 30 11.19 -10.31 -24.08
CA LEU A 30 10.30 -9.20 -23.74
C LEU A 30 10.88 -7.83 -24.14
N VAL A 31 12.20 -7.66 -24.03
CA VAL A 31 12.91 -6.46 -24.49
C VAL A 31 12.90 -6.36 -26.01
N ASP A 32 13.16 -7.47 -26.71
CA ASP A 32 13.13 -7.55 -28.18
C ASP A 32 11.72 -7.30 -28.75
N ALA A 33 10.68 -7.69 -28.00
CA ALA A 33 9.29 -7.36 -28.31
C ALA A 33 8.93 -5.89 -28.06
N GLY A 34 9.85 -5.09 -27.51
CA GLY A 34 9.66 -3.67 -27.23
C GLY A 34 8.79 -3.36 -25.99
N LEU A 35 8.49 -4.36 -25.15
CA LEU A 35 7.70 -4.18 -23.93
C LEU A 35 8.51 -3.51 -22.82
N TYR A 36 9.82 -3.70 -22.81
CA TYR A 36 10.74 -3.13 -21.82
C TYR A 36 11.98 -2.55 -22.50
N LEU A 37 12.53 -1.47 -21.94
CA LEU A 37 13.70 -0.81 -22.53
C LEU A 37 14.98 -1.64 -22.40
N ASN A 38 15.12 -2.39 -21.30
CA ASN A 38 16.24 -3.27 -21.02
C ASN A 38 15.87 -4.26 -19.89
N PRO A 39 16.69 -5.30 -19.63
CA PRO A 39 16.42 -6.25 -18.55
C PRO A 39 16.33 -5.60 -17.16
N SER A 40 17.08 -4.53 -16.90
CA SER A 40 17.01 -3.80 -15.63
C SER A 40 15.68 -3.09 -15.43
N ASP A 41 15.03 -2.68 -16.52
CA ASP A 41 13.71 -2.07 -16.48
C ASP A 41 12.65 -3.08 -16.05
N PHE A 42 12.66 -4.25 -16.69
CA PHE A 42 11.83 -5.40 -16.30
C PHE A 42 12.03 -5.78 -14.83
N ILE A 43 13.28 -5.89 -14.37
CA ILE A 43 13.57 -6.28 -12.98
C ILE A 43 13.04 -5.24 -11.99
N ARG A 44 13.21 -3.94 -12.30
CA ARG A 44 12.68 -2.87 -11.43
C ARG A 44 11.15 -2.91 -11.36
N ASP A 45 10.49 -3.15 -12.50
CA ASP A 45 9.04 -3.25 -12.57
C ASP A 45 8.52 -4.46 -11.77
N ALA A 46 9.10 -5.64 -11.98
CA ALA A 46 8.76 -6.87 -11.25
C ALA A 46 8.97 -6.72 -9.73
N VAL A 47 10.05 -6.03 -9.31
CA VAL A 47 10.29 -5.73 -7.89
C VAL A 47 9.21 -4.80 -7.34
N ARG A 48 8.82 -3.74 -8.07
CA ARG A 48 7.75 -2.84 -7.64
C ARG A 48 6.40 -3.54 -7.57
N GLU A 49 6.08 -4.37 -8.56
CA GLU A 49 4.85 -5.15 -8.60
C GLU A 49 4.78 -6.10 -7.39
N LYS A 50 5.85 -6.84 -7.11
CA LYS A 50 5.91 -7.72 -5.94
C LYS A 50 5.84 -6.95 -4.62
N LEU A 51 6.53 -5.82 -4.50
CA LEU A 51 6.43 -4.97 -3.31
C LEU A 51 5.03 -4.38 -3.16
N ALA A 52 4.35 -3.98 -4.23
CA ALA A 52 2.98 -3.52 -4.17
C ALA A 52 2.02 -4.63 -3.73
N ALA A 53 2.19 -5.84 -4.28
CA ALA A 53 1.41 -7.01 -3.88
C ALA A 53 1.64 -7.43 -2.42
N ILE A 54 2.88 -7.32 -1.92
CA ILE A 54 3.23 -7.60 -0.52
C ILE A 54 2.79 -6.47 0.40
N LYS A 55 2.83 -5.21 -0.04
CA LYS A 55 2.38 -4.05 0.75
C LYS A 55 0.89 -4.12 1.08
N VAL A 56 0.07 -4.76 0.25
CA VAL A 56 -1.33 -5.10 0.59
C VAL A 56 -1.43 -6.00 1.83
N ILE A 57 -0.35 -6.70 2.20
CA ILE A 57 -0.27 -7.63 3.34
C ILE A 57 0.41 -6.97 4.56
N GLU A 58 1.00 -5.78 4.43
CA GLU A 58 1.43 -4.98 5.59
C GLU A 58 0.20 -4.33 6.25
N TYR A 59 -0.75 -5.15 6.70
CA TYR A 59 -1.66 -4.79 7.77
C TYR A 59 -0.80 -4.37 8.95
N HIS A 60 -0.72 -3.07 9.19
CA HIS A 60 -0.17 -2.56 10.44
C HIS A 60 -0.92 -3.25 11.58
N ASP A 61 -0.20 -3.75 12.59
CA ASP A 61 -0.73 -3.92 13.94
C ASP A 61 -1.07 -2.52 14.48
N VAL A 62 -2.17 -1.94 13.98
CA VAL A 62 -2.75 -0.73 14.54
C VAL A 62 -3.55 -1.17 15.76
N ASP A 63 -3.20 -0.65 16.93
CA ASP A 63 -3.98 -0.85 18.14
C ASP A 63 -5.45 -0.49 17.86
N TYR A 64 -6.39 -1.34 18.29
CA TYR A 64 -7.81 -1.23 17.99
C TYR A 64 -8.38 0.17 18.29
N GLU A 65 -7.88 0.82 19.35
CA GLU A 65 -8.30 2.17 19.72
C GLU A 65 -7.85 3.25 18.71
N THR A 66 -6.68 3.05 18.09
CA THR A 66 -6.14 3.97 17.09
C THR A 66 -6.88 3.80 15.77
N ALA A 67 -7.11 2.55 15.35
CA ALA A 67 -7.94 2.25 14.17
C ALA A 67 -9.36 2.81 14.33
N LYS A 68 -9.96 2.70 15.52
CA LYS A 68 -11.29 3.25 15.81
C LYS A 68 -11.34 4.77 15.68
N LYS A 69 -10.30 5.49 16.11
CA LYS A 69 -10.22 6.96 15.95
C LYS A 69 -10.03 7.36 14.49
N GLU A 70 -9.20 6.64 13.75
CA GLU A 70 -8.97 6.94 12.33
C GLU A 70 -10.21 6.70 11.48
N VAL A 71 -10.90 5.58 11.70
CA VAL A 71 -12.17 5.28 11.03
C VAL A 71 -13.23 6.32 11.37
N ALA A 72 -13.38 6.69 12.65
CA ALA A 72 -14.32 7.74 13.05
C ALA A 72 -13.97 9.11 12.44
N GLY A 73 -12.68 9.46 12.37
CA GLY A 73 -12.21 10.70 11.74
C GLY A 73 -12.45 10.70 10.24
N TYR A 74 -12.24 9.57 9.57
CA TYR A 74 -12.47 9.41 8.14
C TYR A 74 -13.95 9.64 7.78
N PHE A 75 -14.87 9.04 8.54
CA PHE A 75 -16.31 9.24 8.34
C PHE A 75 -16.77 10.65 8.70
N GLN A 76 -16.21 11.29 9.73
CA GLN A 76 -16.51 12.70 10.03
C GLN A 76 -16.04 13.66 8.93
N MET A 77 -14.91 13.35 8.27
CA MET A 77 -14.33 14.24 7.26
C MET A 77 -14.96 14.08 5.87
N LYS A 78 -15.33 12.86 5.49
CA LYS A 78 -16.03 12.59 4.22
C LYS A 78 -17.56 12.68 4.31
N GLY A 79 -18.13 12.58 5.52
CA GLY A 79 -19.58 12.60 5.75
C GLY A 79 -20.25 11.27 5.41
N GLU A 80 -20.29 10.93 4.13
CA GLU A 80 -20.83 9.65 3.62
C GLU A 80 -19.72 8.88 2.92
N ALA A 81 -19.39 7.68 3.41
CA ALA A 81 -18.43 6.79 2.77
C ALA A 81 -18.83 5.33 3.00
N TYR A 82 -18.41 4.44 2.10
CA TYR A 82 -18.60 3.01 2.30
C TYR A 82 -17.47 2.41 3.13
N ALA A 83 -17.77 1.33 3.85
CA ALA A 83 -16.77 0.56 4.60
C ALA A 83 -15.63 0.04 3.70
N SER A 84 -15.93 -0.25 2.42
CA SER A 84 -14.94 -0.63 1.41
C SER A 84 -13.98 0.51 1.07
N ASP A 85 -14.48 1.74 1.03
CA ASP A 85 -13.67 2.93 0.76
C ASP A 85 -12.77 3.24 1.95
N ALA A 86 -13.31 3.12 3.18
CA ALA A 86 -12.54 3.26 4.40
C ALA A 86 -11.46 2.18 4.53
N SER A 87 -11.77 0.91 4.23
CA SER A 87 -10.79 -0.19 4.23
C SER A 87 -9.66 0.05 3.22
N THR A 88 -9.99 0.54 2.03
CA THR A 88 -8.99 0.82 0.98
C THR A 88 -8.15 2.05 1.32
N ASP A 89 -8.79 3.16 1.72
CA ASP A 89 -8.12 4.44 1.98
C ASP A 89 -7.30 4.42 3.27
N LEU A 90 -7.80 3.75 4.32
CA LEU A 90 -7.10 3.58 5.60
C LEU A 90 -6.17 2.35 5.59
N GLN A 91 -6.19 1.54 4.52
CA GLN A 91 -5.47 0.27 4.43
C GLN A 91 -5.73 -0.67 5.64
N LEU A 92 -6.95 -0.62 6.15
CA LEU A 92 -7.41 -1.42 7.29
C LEU A 92 -8.22 -2.63 6.81
N ASP A 93 -8.22 -3.69 7.63
CA ASP A 93 -8.91 -4.92 7.26
C ASP A 93 -10.40 -4.63 7.17
N TYR A 94 -11.04 -5.08 6.10
CA TYR A 94 -12.46 -4.88 5.90
C TYR A 94 -13.27 -5.42 7.09
N GLU A 95 -12.86 -6.57 7.65
CA GLU A 95 -13.51 -7.12 8.85
C GLU A 95 -13.28 -6.23 10.08
N LEU A 96 -12.11 -5.61 10.20
CA LEU A 96 -11.79 -4.70 11.29
C LEU A 96 -12.59 -3.41 11.18
N VAL A 97 -12.72 -2.84 9.98
CA VAL A 97 -13.53 -1.66 9.70
C VAL A 97 -15.01 -1.93 10.01
N CYS A 98 -15.53 -3.09 9.61
CA CYS A 98 -16.92 -3.47 9.94
C CYS A 98 -17.14 -3.57 11.46
N LYS A 99 -16.23 -4.22 12.20
CA LYS A 99 -16.32 -4.30 13.67
C LYS A 99 -16.27 -2.92 14.33
N ILE A 100 -15.40 -2.04 13.85
CA ILE A 100 -15.29 -0.67 14.36
C ILE A 100 -16.58 0.12 14.08
N MET A 101 -17.17 -0.03 12.90
CA MET A 101 -18.45 0.61 12.57
C MET A 101 -19.58 0.12 13.47
N ASP A 102 -19.71 -1.19 13.69
CA ASP A 102 -20.70 -1.76 14.60
C ASP A 102 -20.56 -1.21 16.02
N ASP A 103 -19.32 -1.05 16.49
CA ASP A 103 -19.04 -0.47 17.80
C ASP A 103 -19.34 1.03 17.87
N LEU A 104 -19.08 1.79 16.79
CA LEU A 104 -19.42 3.21 16.70
C LEU A 104 -20.93 3.45 16.62
N GLU A 105 -21.68 2.56 15.96
CA GLU A 105 -23.15 2.56 15.92
C GLU A 105 -23.73 2.25 17.31
N LYS A 106 -23.21 1.23 18.01
CA LYS A 106 -23.59 0.91 19.40
C LYS A 106 -23.29 2.06 20.37
N GLU A 107 -22.22 2.80 20.13
CA GLU A 107 -21.87 4.00 20.91
C GLU A 107 -22.69 5.25 20.51
N GLY A 108 -23.55 5.17 19.49
CA GLY A 108 -24.37 6.27 19.01
C GLY A 108 -23.59 7.40 18.33
N LYS A 109 -22.37 7.12 17.86
CA LYS A 109 -21.48 8.10 17.22
C LYS A 109 -21.60 8.12 15.69
N MET A 110 -22.35 7.19 15.11
CA MET A 110 -22.57 7.07 13.67
C MET A 110 -23.95 6.45 13.41
N GLU A 111 -24.66 6.93 12.38
CA GLU A 111 -25.89 6.30 11.89
C GLU A 111 -25.65 5.71 10.50
N PRO A 112 -26.15 4.49 10.21
CA PRO A 112 -26.07 3.92 8.87
C PRO A 112 -26.90 4.75 7.90
N VAL A 113 -26.26 5.21 6.83
CA VAL A 113 -26.97 5.86 5.72
C VAL A 113 -27.75 4.76 4.98
N LYS A 114 -29.07 4.96 4.89
CA LYS A 114 -30.03 4.00 4.32
C LYS A 114 -30.05 3.98 2.80
#